data_AF-A0A940STF7-F1
#
_entry.id   AF-A0A940STF7-F1
#
_cell.length_a   1.000
_cell.length_b   1.000
_cell.length_c   1.000
_cell.angle_alpha   90.00
_cell.angle_beta   90.00
_cell.angle_gamma   90.00
#
_symmetry.space_group_name_H-M   'P 1'
#
loop_
_entity.id
_entity.type
_entity.pdbx_description
1 polymer ?
#
loop_
_entity_poly.entity_id
_entity_poly.type
_entity_poly.pdbx_seq_one_letter_code
_entity_poly.pdbx_strand_id
1 'polypeptide(L)'
;MTKEMLLLKELKSVVLGVEGLVVEQEIDDPGMFIEHYYQQEEVLAEIKGKLFDYCPARNANKSQWGVLVERLKVIMEEREQALLAFYDWGNPVALFMEKATTLTTLKTELMSVPTESL
;
A
#
# COMPACT_ATOMS: atom_id res chain seq x y z
N MET A 1 -10.80 -6.05 21.02
CA MET A 1 -10.18 -5.79 19.71
C MET A 1 -9.04 -4.80 19.91
N THR A 2 -7.81 -5.15 19.56
CA THR A 2 -6.64 -4.27 19.80
C THR A 2 -6.54 -3.19 18.72
N LYS A 3 -5.75 -2.13 18.96
CA LYS A 3 -5.54 -1.05 17.98
C LYS A 3 -4.86 -1.55 16.72
N GLU A 4 -3.92 -2.50 16.84
CA GLU A 4 -3.27 -3.16 15.69
C GLU A 4 -4.32 -3.79 14.77
N MET A 5 -5.26 -4.51 15.38
CA MET A 5 -6.26 -5.30 14.68
C MET A 5 -7.29 -4.43 13.94
N LEU A 6 -7.60 -3.24 14.48
CA LEU A 6 -8.42 -2.24 13.78
C LEU A 6 -7.68 -1.67 12.57
N LEU A 7 -6.43 -1.23 12.76
CA LEU A 7 -5.59 -0.72 11.67
C LEU A 7 -5.49 -1.71 10.52
N LEU A 8 -5.26 -2.99 10.82
CA LEU A 8 -5.11 -4.02 9.79
C LEU A 8 -6.40 -4.29 9.04
N LYS A 9 -7.56 -4.25 9.71
CA LYS A 9 -8.84 -4.35 9.01
C LYS A 9 -9.07 -3.16 8.09
N GLU A 10 -8.73 -1.96 8.54
CA GLU A 10 -8.80 -0.76 7.71
C GLU A 10 -7.88 -0.85 6.50
N LEU A 11 -6.60 -1.22 6.69
CA LEU A 11 -5.63 -1.39 5.61
C LEU A 11 -6.07 -2.48 4.61
N LYS A 12 -6.59 -3.61 5.10
CA LYS A 12 -7.16 -4.65 4.22
C LYS A 12 -8.35 -4.11 3.43
N SER A 13 -9.24 -3.34 4.06
CA SER A 13 -10.39 -2.73 3.37
C SER A 13 -9.95 -1.77 2.28
N VAL A 14 -8.98 -0.90 2.57
CA VAL A 14 -8.40 0.04 1.60
C VAL A 14 -7.80 -0.71 0.42
N VAL A 15 -6.98 -1.74 0.69
CA VAL A 15 -6.26 -2.49 -0.34
C VAL A 15 -7.15 -3.46 -1.15
N LEU A 16 -8.26 -3.92 -0.59
CA LEU A 16 -9.26 -4.71 -1.34
C LEU A 16 -10.08 -3.84 -2.30
N GLY A 17 -10.24 -2.54 -2.03
CA GLY A 17 -10.86 -1.59 -2.96
C GLY A 17 -10.06 -1.34 -4.24
N VAL A 18 -8.86 -1.93 -4.35
CA VAL A 18 -7.84 -1.62 -5.36
C VAL A 18 -7.86 -2.62 -6.52
N GLU A 19 -8.82 -3.56 -6.57
CA GLU A 19 -8.86 -4.66 -7.57
C GLU A 19 -9.02 -4.22 -9.02
N GLY A 20 -9.20 -2.91 -9.30
CA GLY A 20 -9.09 -2.32 -10.64
C GLY A 20 -7.86 -1.44 -10.89
N LEU A 21 -7.10 -1.06 -9.85
CA LEU A 21 -5.95 -0.15 -9.98
C LEU A 21 -4.64 -0.87 -10.24
N VAL A 22 -4.61 -2.18 -10.04
CA VAL A 22 -3.50 -3.07 -10.38
C VAL A 22 -3.76 -3.58 -11.79
N VAL A 23 -3.38 -2.78 -12.78
CA VAL A 23 -3.65 -3.11 -14.18
C VAL A 23 -2.51 -3.99 -14.71
N GLU A 24 -2.81 -5.27 -14.98
CA GLU A 24 -1.86 -6.20 -15.63
C GLU A 24 -1.85 -6.04 -17.17
N GLN A 25 -2.73 -5.20 -17.73
CA GLN A 25 -2.89 -4.94 -19.17
C GLN A 25 -2.50 -3.51 -19.54
N GLU A 26 -2.11 -3.26 -20.79
CA GLU A 26 -1.88 -1.91 -21.31
C GLU A 26 -3.18 -1.10 -21.23
N ILE A 27 -3.11 0.09 -20.61
CA ILE A 27 -4.20 1.06 -20.65
C ILE A 27 -4.03 1.90 -21.91
N ASP A 28 -4.76 1.54 -22.97
CA ASP A 28 -4.71 2.25 -24.25
C ASP A 28 -5.50 3.58 -24.23
N ASP A 29 -6.34 3.80 -23.22
CA ASP A 29 -7.08 5.05 -23.04
C ASP A 29 -6.35 5.99 -22.06
N PRO A 30 -5.86 7.15 -22.53
CA PRO A 30 -5.23 8.16 -21.66
C PRO A 30 -6.15 8.63 -20.53
N GLY A 31 -7.47 8.64 -20.72
CA GLY A 31 -8.44 9.01 -19.68
C GLY A 31 -8.41 8.03 -18.51
N MET A 32 -8.56 6.74 -18.80
CA MET A 32 -8.41 5.68 -17.80
C MET A 32 -7.02 5.67 -17.16
N PHE A 33 -5.94 5.92 -17.92
CA PHE A 33 -4.59 5.96 -17.34
C PHE A 33 -4.49 7.04 -16.26
N ILE A 34 -4.95 8.25 -16.56
CA ILE A 34 -4.90 9.38 -15.63
C ILE A 34 -5.78 9.09 -14.38
N GLU A 35 -6.98 8.56 -14.59
CA GLU A 35 -7.87 8.21 -13.49
C GLU A 35 -7.23 7.18 -12.54
N HIS A 36 -6.73 6.07 -13.09
CA HIS A 36 -6.09 5.03 -12.30
C HIS A 36 -4.81 5.54 -11.63
N TYR A 37 -4.03 6.39 -12.31
CA TYR A 37 -2.83 7.00 -11.74
C TYR A 37 -3.14 7.79 -10.47
N TYR A 38 -4.18 8.63 -10.50
CA TYR A 38 -4.58 9.42 -9.32
C TYR A 38 -5.19 8.55 -8.23
N GLN A 39 -6.01 7.56 -8.59
CA GLN A 39 -6.56 6.62 -7.62
C GLN A 39 -5.44 5.83 -6.90
N GLN A 40 -4.38 5.43 -7.61
CA GLN A 40 -3.20 4.82 -6.99
C GLN A 40 -2.50 5.77 -5.99
N GLU A 41 -2.40 7.06 -6.30
CA GLU A 41 -1.82 8.06 -5.39
C GLU A 41 -2.64 8.21 -4.12
N GLU A 42 -3.96 8.34 -4.25
CA GLU A 42 -4.88 8.50 -3.12
C GLU A 42 -4.81 7.28 -2.18
N VAL A 43 -4.86 6.07 -2.73
CA VAL A 43 -4.79 4.83 -1.96
C VAL A 43 -3.43 4.70 -1.24
N LEU A 44 -2.32 4.98 -1.92
CA LEU A 44 -0.99 4.92 -1.30
C LEU A 44 -0.85 5.97 -0.19
N ALA A 45 -1.40 7.17 -0.39
CA ALA A 45 -1.41 8.22 0.63
C ALA A 45 -2.25 7.81 1.85
N GLU A 46 -3.41 7.18 1.64
CA GLU A 46 -4.25 6.68 2.74
C GLU A 46 -3.55 5.58 3.53
N ILE A 47 -2.94 4.60 2.85
CA ILE A 47 -2.17 3.53 3.49
C ILE A 47 -1.02 4.12 4.31
N LYS A 48 -0.28 5.07 3.73
CA LYS A 48 0.80 5.77 4.42
C LYS A 48 0.29 6.48 5.67
N GLY A 49 -0.76 7.28 5.56
CA GLY A 49 -1.36 7.97 6.70
C GLY A 49 -1.70 6.99 7.83
N LYS A 50 -2.44 5.92 7.52
CA LYS A 50 -2.83 4.90 8.50
C LYS A 50 -1.62 4.21 9.16
N LEU A 51 -0.58 3.87 8.39
CA LEU A 51 0.61 3.20 8.92
C LEU A 51 1.45 4.12 9.81
N PHE A 52 1.63 5.38 9.43
CA PHE A 52 2.53 6.32 10.12
C PHE A 52 1.85 7.06 11.27
N ASP A 53 0.52 7.24 11.23
CA ASP A 53 -0.26 7.71 12.38
C ASP A 53 -0.36 6.65 13.49
N TYR A 54 -0.12 5.39 13.13
CA TYR A 54 -0.09 4.30 14.10
C TYR A 54 1.18 4.32 14.96
N CYS A 55 1.01 4.76 16.21
CA CYS A 55 2.01 4.62 17.26
C CYS A 55 1.78 3.31 18.04
N PRO A 56 2.65 2.29 17.89
CA PRO A 56 2.53 1.05 18.64
C PRO A 56 2.65 1.28 20.15
N ALA A 57 1.90 0.49 20.93
CA ALA A 57 2.17 0.38 22.36
C ALA A 57 3.55 -0.26 22.59
N ARG A 58 4.18 -0.01 23.75
CA ARG A 58 5.57 -0.42 24.08
C ARG A 58 5.91 -1.90 23.82
N ASN A 59 4.91 -2.78 23.77
CA ASN A 59 5.06 -4.23 23.55
C ASN A 59 4.47 -4.71 22.22
N ALA A 60 3.85 -3.85 21.42
CA ALA A 60 3.17 -4.21 20.17
C ALA A 60 4.13 -4.79 19.13
N ASN A 61 5.40 -4.35 19.12
CA ASN A 61 6.46 -4.83 18.22
C ASN A 61 6.81 -6.32 18.41
N LYS A 62 6.34 -6.96 19.48
CA LYS A 62 6.51 -8.41 19.71
C LYS A 62 5.34 -9.25 19.20
N SER A 63 4.24 -8.60 18.82
CA SER A 63 3.10 -9.29 18.21
C SER A 63 3.36 -9.52 16.72
N GLN A 64 2.83 -10.62 16.16
CA GLN A 64 2.85 -10.89 14.71
C GLN A 64 2.35 -9.68 13.89
N TRP A 65 1.38 -8.97 14.44
CA TRP A 65 0.78 -7.79 13.82
C TRP A 65 1.64 -6.54 13.88
N GLY A 66 2.35 -6.31 15.01
CA GLY A 66 3.34 -5.24 15.09
C GLY A 66 4.49 -5.46 14.11
N VAL A 67 4.95 -6.70 13.95
CA VAL A 67 5.97 -7.06 12.94
C VAL A 67 5.45 -6.79 11.52
N LEU A 68 4.19 -7.14 11.21
CA LEU A 68 3.60 -6.86 9.91
C LEU A 68 3.51 -5.35 9.64
N VAL A 69 3.04 -4.55 10.61
CA VAL A 69 2.92 -3.10 10.46
C VAL A 69 4.28 -2.46 10.17
N GLU A 70 5.32 -2.84 10.90
CA GLU A 70 6.68 -2.35 10.65
C GLU A 70 7.19 -2.79 9.28
N ARG A 71 6.90 -4.03 8.85
CA ARG A 71 7.25 -4.49 7.51
C ARG A 71 6.55 -3.69 6.41
N LEU A 72 5.27 -3.35 6.59
CA LEU A 72 4.51 -2.52 5.64
C LEU A 72 5.08 -1.10 5.57
N LYS A 73 5.52 -0.52 6.69
CA LYS A 73 6.21 0.78 6.70
C LYS A 73 7.50 0.74 5.88
N VAL A 74 8.33 -0.29 6.08
CA VAL A 74 9.57 -0.47 5.31
C VAL A 74 9.28 -0.57 3.82
N ILE A 75 8.29 -1.37 3.42
CA ILE A 75 7.88 -1.49 2.01
C ILE A 75 7.47 -0.12 1.46
N MET A 76 6.68 0.66 2.20
CA MET A 76 6.28 2.00 1.77
C MET A 76 7.48 2.94 1.59
N GLU A 77 8.43 2.95 2.52
CA GLU A 77 9.61 3.82 2.46
C GLU A 77 10.54 3.44 1.29
N GLU A 78 10.84 2.14 1.11
CA GLU A 78 11.68 1.65 0.01
C GLU A 78 11.08 1.98 -1.36
N ARG A 79 9.76 1.84 -1.49
CA ARG A 79 9.04 2.09 -2.75
C ARG A 79 8.88 3.58 -3.03
N GLU A 80 8.71 4.40 -2.01
CA GLU A 80 8.72 5.86 -2.18
C GLU A 80 10.09 6.36 -2.70
N GLN A 81 11.20 5.78 -2.22
CA GLN A 81 12.53 6.07 -2.76
C GLN A 81 12.66 5.65 -4.24
N ALA A 82 12.10 4.49 -4.61
CA ALA A 82 12.07 4.05 -6.00
C ALA A 82 11.23 4.99 -6.89
N LEU A 83 10.08 5.45 -6.41
CA LEU A 83 9.23 6.41 -7.11
C LEU A 83 9.92 7.74 -7.36
N LEU A 84 10.72 8.25 -6.41
CA LEU A 84 11.48 9.48 -6.60
C LEU A 84 12.44 9.40 -7.79
N ALA A 85 13.08 8.24 -8.02
CA ALA A 85 13.97 8.05 -9.15
C ALA A 85 13.24 8.19 -10.51
N PHE A 86 11.98 7.75 -10.60
CA PHE A 86 11.18 7.89 -11.81
C PHE A 86 10.58 9.29 -11.97
N TYR A 87 10.30 9.98 -10.86
CA TYR A 87 9.82 11.36 -10.86
C TYR A 87 10.87 12.29 -11.47
N ASP A 88 12.13 12.12 -11.07
CA ASP A 88 13.27 12.88 -11.60
C ASP A 88 13.49 12.66 -13.10
N TRP A 89 13.06 11.50 -13.63
CA TRP A 89 13.21 11.14 -15.04
C TRP A 89 11.98 11.47 -15.88
N GLY A 90 10.90 11.98 -15.27
CA GLY A 90 9.68 12.38 -15.96
C GLY A 90 8.97 11.24 -16.69
N ASN A 91 9.00 10.01 -16.15
CA ASN A 91 8.39 8.83 -16.79
C ASN A 91 7.07 8.43 -16.09
N PRO A 92 5.91 8.96 -16.53
CA PRO A 92 4.62 8.72 -15.88
C PRO A 92 4.19 7.26 -15.97
N VAL A 93 4.53 6.54 -17.05
CA VAL A 93 4.21 5.11 -17.20
C VAL A 93 5.02 4.28 -16.20
N ALA A 94 6.31 4.58 -16.01
CA ALA A 94 7.11 3.88 -15.01
C ALA A 94 6.61 4.18 -13.58
N LEU A 95 6.23 5.43 -13.29
CA LEU A 95 5.60 5.79 -12.01
C LEU A 95 4.30 5.01 -11.77
N PHE A 96 3.45 4.91 -12.80
CA PHE A 96 2.22 4.14 -12.75
C PHE A 96 2.47 2.65 -12.44
N MET A 97 3.41 2.04 -13.16
CA MET A 97 3.77 0.62 -12.97
C MET A 97 4.39 0.37 -11.59
N GLU A 98 5.22 1.27 -11.09
CA GLU A 98 5.83 1.15 -9.75
C GLU A 98 4.77 1.31 -8.64
N LYS A 99 3.83 2.24 -8.80
CA LYS A 99 2.68 2.39 -7.87
C LYS A 99 1.80 1.13 -7.86
N ALA A 100 1.47 0.59 -9.03
CA ALA A 100 0.73 -0.67 -9.14
C ALA A 100 1.48 -1.82 -8.44
N THR A 101 2.79 -1.94 -8.67
CA THR A 101 3.66 -2.94 -8.03
C THR A 101 3.68 -2.79 -6.51
N THR A 102 3.74 -1.56 -6.02
CA THR A 102 3.70 -1.24 -4.59
C THR A 102 2.38 -1.70 -3.97
N LEU A 103 1.24 -1.36 -4.59
CA LEU A 103 -0.09 -1.77 -4.13
C LEU A 103 -0.25 -3.30 -4.10
N THR A 104 0.23 -4.00 -5.13
CA THR A 104 0.24 -5.47 -5.18
C THR A 104 1.07 -6.07 -4.04
N THR A 105 2.24 -5.50 -3.78
CA THR A 105 3.13 -5.96 -2.70
C THR A 105 2.44 -5.80 -1.35
N LEU A 106 1.87 -4.62 -1.08
CA LEU A 106 1.13 -4.35 0.17
C LEU A 106 -0.08 -5.28 0.33
N LYS A 107 -0.82 -5.54 -0.77
CA LYS A 107 -1.94 -6.49 -0.77
C LYS A 107 -1.50 -7.88 -0.36
N THR A 108 -0.48 -8.42 -1.03
CA THR A 108 0.05 -9.75 -0.73
C THR A 108 0.48 -9.87 0.72
N GLU A 109 1.19 -8.87 1.23
CA GLU A 109 1.64 -8.83 2.63
C GLU A 109 0.49 -8.78 3.62
N LEU A 110 -0.49 -7.91 3.41
CA LEU A 110 -1.67 -7.81 4.26
C LEU A 110 -2.50 -9.09 4.25
N MET A 111 -2.65 -9.73 3.10
CA MET A 111 -3.45 -10.94 2.93
C MET A 111 -2.73 -12.21 3.42
N SER A 112 -1.40 -12.17 3.58
CA SER A 112 -0.60 -13.28 4.10
C SER A 112 -0.93 -13.66 5.55
N VAL A 113 -1.54 -12.74 6.31
CA VAL A 113 -1.92 -13.00 7.71
C VAL A 113 -3.43 -13.19 7.82
N PRO A 114 -3.91 -14.38 8.26
CA PRO A 114 -5.34 -14.67 8.34
C PRO A 114 -6.06 -13.72 9.28
N THR A 115 -7.20 -13.21 8.83
CA THR A 115 -8.10 -12.41 9.68
C THR A 115 -8.80 -13.27 10.73
N GLU A 116 -8.65 -14.60 10.70
CA GLU A 116 -9.25 -15.56 11.64
C GLU A 116 -8.32 -15.95 12.80
N SER A 117 -7.06 -15.48 12.80
CA SER A 117 -6.11 -15.66 13.93
C SER A 117 -6.46 -14.75 15.13
N LEU A 118 -7.75 -14.50 15.35
CA LEU A 118 -8.34 -13.53 16.28
C LEU A 118 -8.90 -14.17 17.55
#